data_AF-A0A4Q0ZAH0-F1
#
_entry.id   AF-A0A4Q0ZAH0-F1
#
_cell.length_a   1.000
_cell.length_b   1.000
_cell.length_c   1.000
_cell.angle_alpha   90.00
_cell.angle_beta   90.00
_cell.angle_gamma   90.00
#
_symmetry.space_group_name_H-M   'P 1'
#
loop_
_entity.id
_entity.type
_entity.pdbx_description
1 polymer ?
#
loop_
_entity_poly.entity_id
_entity_poly.type
_entity_poly.pdbx_seq_one_letter_code
_entity_poly.pdbx_strand_id
1 'polypeptide(L)'
;PTEEDAQLALTEFNDVWGQKYPHIAQSWLNNWNELTTFFKYPPLIYTTNPIESLNSNIKRKTKSKGSFPTIDSAFKMLYPDFLILSKK
;
A
#
# COMPACT_ATOMS: atom_id res chain seq x y z
N PRO A 1 18.41 -10.36 4.49
CA PRO A 1 17.52 -9.92 5.60
C PRO A 1 16.60 -11.07 6.03
N THR A 2 16.71 -11.47 7.30
CA THR A 2 15.84 -12.51 7.90
C THR A 2 14.66 -11.87 8.63
N GLU A 3 13.67 -12.69 8.98
CA GLU A 3 12.54 -12.27 9.81
C GLU A 3 12.99 -11.81 11.22
N GLU A 4 14.03 -12.45 11.75
CA GLU A 4 14.64 -12.12 13.04
C GLU A 4 15.27 -10.72 13.02
N ASP A 5 16.03 -10.38 11.96
CA ASP A 5 16.61 -9.05 11.78
C ASP A 5 15.52 -7.96 11.74
N ALA A 6 14.39 -8.26 11.09
CA ALA A 6 13.27 -7.32 10.96
C ALA A 6 12.55 -7.11 12.30
N GLN A 7 12.47 -8.13 13.15
CA GLN A 7 11.85 -8.02 14.46
C GLN A 7 12.69 -7.16 15.41
N LEU A 8 14.02 -7.28 15.33
CA LEU A 8 14.92 -6.40 16.05
C LEU A 8 14.73 -4.94 15.60
N ALA A 9 14.71 -4.71 14.29
CA ALA A 9 14.50 -3.38 13.73
C ALA A 9 13.13 -2.78 14.12
N LEU A 10 12.07 -3.59 14.22
CA LEU A 10 10.76 -3.12 14.69
C LEU A 10 10.81 -2.71 16.17
N THR A 11 11.58 -3.42 16.99
CA THR A 11 11.78 -3.09 18.40
C THR A 11 12.50 -1.74 18.53
N GLU A 12 13.61 -1.56 17.80
CA GLU A 12 14.35 -0.29 17.75
C GLU A 12 13.48 0.87 17.26
N PHE A 13 12.66 0.63 16.22
CA PHE A 13 11.69 1.61 15.74
C PHE A 13 10.71 2.01 16.85
N ASN A 14 10.19 1.04 17.60
CA ASN A 14 9.24 1.32 18.68
C ASN A 14 9.90 2.08 19.84
N ASP A 15 11.16 1.81 20.16
CA ASP A 15 11.88 2.51 21.22
C ASP A 15 12.08 3.99 20.89
N VAL A 16 12.37 4.31 19.62
CA VAL A 16 12.59 5.70 19.17
C VAL A 16 11.27 6.43 18.90
N TRP A 17 10.31 5.77 18.25
CA TRP A 17 9.12 6.42 17.69
C TRP A 17 7.80 6.01 18.33
N GLY A 18 7.77 4.94 19.12
CA GLY A 18 6.55 4.38 19.69
C GLY A 18 5.82 5.36 20.61
N GLN A 19 6.55 6.19 21.36
CA GLN A 19 5.91 7.24 22.18
C GLN A 19 5.25 8.34 21.32
N LYS A 20 5.88 8.71 20.21
CA LYS A 20 5.38 9.79 19.33
C LYS A 20 4.26 9.31 18.42
N TYR A 21 4.32 8.05 17.99
CA TYR A 21 3.40 7.45 17.03
C TYR A 21 2.89 6.07 17.51
N PRO A 22 2.18 6.01 18.65
CA PRO A 22 1.81 4.74 19.28
C PRO A 22 0.93 3.86 18.38
N HIS A 23 0.02 4.47 17.62
CA HIS A 23 -0.85 3.75 16.70
C HIS A 23 -0.09 3.11 15.52
N ILE A 24 1.00 3.73 15.07
CA ILE A 24 1.82 3.16 14.01
C ILE A 24 2.53 1.92 14.54
N ALA A 25 3.24 2.03 15.67
CA ALA A 25 3.93 0.90 16.28
C ALA A 25 2.96 -0.26 16.59
N GLN A 26 1.80 0.05 17.17
CA GLN A 26 0.77 -0.95 17.44
C GLN A 26 0.24 -1.62 16.17
N SER A 27 0.06 -0.88 15.07
CA SER A 27 -0.35 -1.44 13.79
C SER A 27 0.68 -2.44 13.24
N TRP A 28 1.97 -2.12 13.34
CA TRP A 28 3.04 -3.05 12.90
C TRP A 28 3.05 -4.32 13.74
N LEU A 29 2.94 -4.20 15.06
CA LEU A 29 2.92 -5.35 15.98
C LEU A 29 1.69 -6.23 15.76
N ASN A 30 0.51 -5.63 15.62
CA ASN A 30 -0.74 -6.36 15.43
C ASN A 30 -0.78 -7.13 14.10
N ASN A 31 -0.16 -6.59 13.05
CA ASN A 31 -0.15 -7.18 11.70
C ASN A 31 1.15 -7.92 11.37
N TRP A 32 2.01 -8.16 12.35
CA TRP A 32 3.37 -8.68 12.14
C TRP A 32 3.39 -9.96 11.29
N ASN A 33 2.54 -10.94 11.61
CA ASN A 33 2.47 -12.22 10.90
C ASN A 33 2.13 -12.07 9.40
N GLU A 34 1.28 -11.11 9.05
CA GLU A 34 0.92 -10.82 7.66
C GLU A 34 2.07 -10.11 6.94
N LEU A 35 2.78 -9.22 7.63
CA LEU A 35 3.88 -8.45 7.08
C LEU A 35 5.14 -9.31 6.86
N THR A 36 5.46 -10.24 7.77
CA THR A 36 6.62 -11.13 7.64
C THR A 36 6.42 -12.21 6.60
N THR A 37 5.17 -12.47 6.18
CA THR A 37 4.88 -13.36 5.06
C THR A 37 5.61 -12.95 3.78
N PHE A 38 5.96 -11.66 3.63
CA PHE A 38 6.80 -11.16 2.55
C PHE A 38 8.15 -11.89 2.42
N PHE A 39 8.79 -12.30 3.53
CA PHE A 39 10.08 -13.01 3.52
C PHE A 39 10.00 -14.38 2.83
N LYS A 40 8.79 -14.94 2.66
CA LYS A 40 8.56 -16.23 2.01
C LYS A 40 8.45 -16.13 0.49
N TYR A 41 8.38 -14.92 -0.06
CA TYR A 41 8.17 -14.67 -1.49
C TYR A 41 9.40 -14.04 -2.15
N PRO A 42 9.57 -14.24 -3.47
CA PRO A 42 10.65 -13.60 -4.22
C PRO A 42 10.52 -12.07 -4.17
N PRO A 43 11.63 -11.35 -4.39
CA PRO A 43 11.70 -9.93 -4.14
C PRO A 43 10.79 -9.09 -5.06
N LEU A 44 10.20 -9.63 -6.12
CA LEU A 44 9.28 -8.91 -7.01
C LEU A 44 8.11 -8.17 -6.30
N ILE A 45 7.73 -8.60 -5.09
CA ILE A 45 6.64 -7.98 -4.31
C ILE A 45 7.10 -6.70 -3.56
N TYR A 46 8.41 -6.37 -3.47
CA TYR A 46 8.85 -5.17 -2.70
C TYR A 46 8.50 -3.85 -3.39
N THR A 47 8.15 -3.86 -4.68
CA THR A 47 7.88 -2.62 -5.41
C THR A 47 6.44 -2.17 -5.20
N THR A 48 6.27 -0.99 -4.62
CA THR A 48 4.97 -0.30 -4.55
C THR A 48 4.68 0.49 -5.84
N ASN A 49 5.68 0.67 -6.72
CA ASN A 49 5.58 1.44 -7.97
C ASN A 49 4.32 1.15 -8.80
N PRO A 50 3.92 -0.12 -9.03
CA PRO A 50 2.71 -0.39 -9.82
C PRO A 50 1.43 0.12 -9.14
N ILE A 51 1.30 -0.12 -7.83
CA ILE A 51 0.13 0.30 -7.04
C ILE A 51 0.13 1.82 -6.85
N GLU A 52 1.27 2.45 -6.60
CA GLU A 52 1.42 3.90 -6.47
C GLU A 52 1.11 4.62 -7.78
N SER A 53 1.59 4.09 -8.91
CA SER A 53 1.30 4.62 -10.24
C SER A 53 -0.19 4.53 -10.57
N LEU A 54 -0.83 3.39 -10.26
CA LEU A 54 -2.27 3.22 -10.39
C LEU A 54 -3.05 4.23 -9.52
N ASN A 55 -2.72 4.31 -8.23
CA ASN A 55 -3.37 5.23 -7.29
C ASN A 55 -3.20 6.70 -7.71
N SER A 56 -2.02 7.06 -8.20
CA SER A 56 -1.73 8.41 -8.70
C SER A 56 -2.55 8.74 -9.95
N ASN A 57 -2.71 7.76 -10.87
CA ASN A 57 -3.57 7.92 -12.03
C ASN A 57 -5.05 8.12 -11.63
N ILE A 58 -5.57 7.26 -10.75
CA ILE A 58 -6.95 7.36 -10.24
C ILE A 58 -7.20 8.73 -9.59
N LYS A 59 -6.31 9.16 -8.68
CA LYS A 59 -6.41 10.48 -8.03
C LYS A 59 -6.40 11.62 -9.04
N ARG A 60 -5.52 11.57 -10.04
CA ARG A 60 -5.43 12.61 -11.09
C ARG A 60 -6.73 12.73 -11.89
N LYS A 61 -7.34 11.61 -12.28
CA LYS A 61 -8.59 11.63 -13.07
C LYS A 61 -9.83 12.00 -12.27
N THR A 62 -9.86 11.61 -11.00
CA THR A 62 -10.98 11.93 -10.09
C THR A 62 -10.90 13.34 -9.52
N LYS A 63 -9.73 13.99 -9.54
CA LYS A 63 -9.50 15.33 -8.94
C LYS A 63 -10.51 16.40 -9.38
N SER A 64 -10.99 16.37 -10.62
CA SER A 64 -11.94 17.35 -11.16
C SER A 64 -13.41 16.96 -10.95
N LYS A 65 -13.69 15.81 -10.34
CA LYS A 65 -15.04 15.30 -10.09
C LYS A 65 -15.34 15.31 -8.59
N GLY A 66 -16.27 16.17 -8.17
CA GLY A 66 -16.69 16.25 -6.77
C GLY A 66 -17.56 15.09 -6.30
N SER A 67 -18.35 14.48 -7.19
CA SER A 67 -19.15 13.30 -6.89
C SER A 67 -19.49 12.53 -8.18
N PHE A 68 -19.76 11.23 -8.03
CA PHE A 68 -20.27 10.37 -9.10
C PHE A 68 -21.74 10.05 -8.82
N PRO A 69 -22.65 10.25 -9.79
CA PRO A 69 -24.08 9.99 -9.59
C PRO A 69 -24.39 8.49 -9.41
N THR A 70 -23.56 7.60 -9.95
CA THR A 70 -23.67 6.14 -9.76
C THR A 70 -22.29 5.47 -9.72
N ILE A 71 -22.22 4.27 -9.15
CA ILE A 71 -21.02 3.41 -9.17
C ILE A 71 -20.57 3.15 -10.63
N ASP A 72 -21.50 2.87 -11.53
CA ASP A 72 -21.21 2.64 -12.96
C ASP A 72 -20.55 3.86 -13.63
N SER A 73 -20.94 5.07 -13.24
CA SER A 73 -20.33 6.28 -13.79
C SER A 73 -18.87 6.45 -13.36
N ALA A 74 -18.52 6.04 -12.13
CA ALA A 74 -17.15 5.99 -11.65
C ALA A 74 -16.35 4.91 -12.39
N PHE A 75 -16.91 3.71 -12.55
CA PHE A 75 -16.27 2.62 -13.29
C PHE A 75 -16.01 2.98 -14.75
N LYS A 76 -16.99 3.54 -15.46
CA LYS A 76 -16.81 3.97 -16.86
C LYS A 76 -15.67 4.96 -17.03
N MET A 77 -15.44 5.83 -16.05
CA MET A 77 -14.37 6.81 -16.09
C MET A 77 -12.97 6.18 -15.93
N LEU A 78 -12.85 5.16 -15.08
CA LEU A 78 -11.56 4.51 -14.77
C LEU A 78 -11.25 3.30 -15.67
N TYR A 79 -12.27 2.70 -16.29
CA TYR A 79 -12.14 1.51 -17.15
C TYR A 79 -11.08 1.63 -18.24
N PRO A 80 -10.94 2.77 -18.97
CA PRO A 80 -9.89 2.91 -19.97
C PRO A 80 -8.47 2.78 -19.40
N ASP A 81 -8.22 3.25 -18.17
CA ASP A 81 -6.89 3.12 -17.56
C ASP A 81 -6.60 1.68 -17.16
N PHE A 82 -7.60 0.98 -16.59
CA PHE A 82 -7.47 -0.44 -16.28
C PHE A 82 -7.16 -1.25 -17.53
N LEU A 83 -7.80 -0.95 -18.67
CA LEU A 83 -7.53 -1.59 -19.94
C LEU A 83 -6.14 -1.27 -20.51
N ILE A 84 -5.63 -0.05 -20.31
CA ILE A 84 -4.27 0.33 -20.74
C ILE A 84 -3.22 -0.36 -19.85
N LEU A 85 -3.46 -0.43 -18.54
CA LEU A 85 -2.58 -1.09 -17.59
C LEU A 85 -2.55 -2.60 -17.76
N SER A 86 -3.67 -3.23 -18.13
CA SER A 86 -3.74 -4.68 -18.39
C SER A 86 -3.04 -5.11 -19.68
N LYS A 87 -2.66 -4.16 -20.54
CA LYS A 87 -1.97 -4.41 -21.83
C LYS A 87 -0.47 -4.14 -21.77
N LYS A 88 0.03 -3.62 -20.64
CA LYS A 88 1.46 -3.48 -20.34
C LYS A 88 1.95 -4.72 -19.62
#